data_AF-A0A818XTP2-F1
#
_entry.id   AF-A0A818XTP2-F1
#
_cell.length_a   1.000
_cell.length_b   1.000
_cell.length_c   1.000
_cell.angle_alpha   90.00
_cell.angle_beta   90.00
_cell.angle_gamma   90.00
#
_symmetry.space_group_name_H-M   'P 1'
#
loop_
_entity.id
_entity.type
_entity.pdbx_description
1 polymer ?
#
loop_
_entity_poly.entity_id
_entity_poly.type
_entity_poly.pdbx_seq_one_letter_code
_entity_poly.pdbx_strand_id
1 'polypeptide(L)'
;MCIPGCDATGKSQLIRAISKYFIATKRMQMMRKLAPTGIAAAKIGAMTIHSFLGEQRNSGKPRTIKPDDSKLEKEWRLVEYLLIDEMSMVGLNLLAKRNRIICSEKHVDPHIPFGGINVIFFGDYLQYRPVYDVPLHTDFLLPSQKRSGKLPNEKEIQRHVARSLILQINCVVKLTQQMRTEDPQYLQLLERLRRGQCNYDDYELLLTQVIGQPSVGSLNDSPWNKVNLIF
;
A
#
# COMPACT_ATOMS: atom_id res chain seq x y z
N MET A 1 -7.47 11.31 -0.06
CA MET A 1 -6.59 11.76 1.04
C MET A 1 -5.43 10.78 1.22
N CYS A 2 -4.27 11.23 1.70
CA CYS A 2 -3.14 10.38 2.08
C CYS A 2 -2.64 10.73 3.50
N ILE A 3 -2.31 9.71 4.27
CA ILE A 3 -1.80 9.82 5.64
C ILE A 3 -0.43 9.12 5.71
N PRO A 4 0.63 9.80 5.25
CA PRO A 4 1.98 9.29 5.37
C PRO A 4 2.49 9.45 6.81
N GLY A 5 3.40 8.58 7.22
CA GLY A 5 4.08 8.71 8.51
C GLY A 5 5.15 7.66 8.66
N CYS A 6 6.13 7.91 9.54
CA CYS A 6 7.16 6.93 9.81
C CYS A 6 6.59 5.63 10.38
N ASP A 7 7.39 4.56 10.43
CA ASP A 7 6.94 3.39 11.17
C ASP A 7 6.62 3.79 12.61
N ALA A 8 5.54 3.22 13.11
CA ALA A 8 5.04 3.40 14.46
C ALA A 8 4.54 4.79 14.86
N THR A 9 4.28 5.70 13.92
CA THR A 9 3.58 6.98 14.19
C THR A 9 2.06 6.83 14.45
N GLY A 10 1.58 5.63 14.76
CA GLY A 10 0.15 5.40 15.07
C GLY A 10 -0.80 5.25 13.88
N LYS A 11 -0.34 5.12 12.63
CA LYS A 11 -1.20 4.96 11.43
C LYS A 11 -2.28 3.88 11.58
N SER A 12 -1.88 2.65 11.95
CA SER A 12 -2.83 1.55 12.14
C SER A 12 -3.79 1.79 13.31
N GLN A 13 -3.39 2.55 14.34
CA GLN A 13 -4.24 2.94 15.45
C GLN A 13 -5.30 3.97 15.01
N LEU A 14 -4.94 4.90 14.13
CA LEU A 14 -5.88 5.83 13.52
C LEU A 14 -6.94 5.08 12.67
N ILE A 15 -6.53 4.08 11.89
CA ILE A 15 -7.48 3.22 11.14
C ILE A 15 -8.46 2.52 12.10
N ARG A 16 -7.98 2.04 13.26
CA ARG A 16 -8.84 1.44 14.29
C ARG A 16 -9.79 2.45 14.91
N ALA A 17 -9.34 3.67 15.19
CA ALA A 17 -10.18 4.74 15.71
C ALA A 17 -11.29 5.12 14.71
N ILE A 18 -10.95 5.27 13.43
CA ILE A 18 -11.94 5.49 12.36
C ILE A 18 -12.93 4.32 12.31
N SER A 19 -12.44 3.08 12.38
CA SER A 19 -13.32 1.90 12.40
C SER A 19 -14.30 1.95 13.58
N LYS A 20 -13.84 2.28 14.79
CA LYS A 20 -14.70 2.41 15.97
C LYS A 20 -15.77 3.48 15.80
N TYR A 21 -15.45 4.60 15.15
CA TYR A 21 -16.42 5.64 14.82
C TYR A 21 -17.54 5.13 13.89
N PHE A 22 -17.19 4.40 12.82
CA PHE A 22 -18.19 3.80 11.92
C PHE A 22 -19.03 2.71 12.60
N ILE A 23 -18.46 1.97 13.57
CA ILE A 23 -19.22 1.01 14.41
C ILE A 23 -20.22 1.77 15.28
N ALA A 24 -19.76 2.77 16.03
CA ALA A 24 -20.60 3.54 16.95
C ALA A 24 -21.76 4.24 16.24
N THR A 25 -21.54 4.69 15.01
CA THR A 25 -22.56 5.35 14.18
C THR A 25 -23.42 4.37 13.36
N LYS A 26 -23.22 3.05 13.50
CA LYS A 26 -23.92 1.99 12.75
C LYS A 26 -23.81 2.13 11.22
N ARG A 27 -22.63 2.55 10.75
CA ARG A 27 -22.33 2.86 9.33
C ARG A 27 -21.20 2.01 8.75
N MET A 28 -20.86 0.89 9.38
CA MET A 28 -19.75 0.03 8.95
C MET A 28 -19.82 -0.45 7.50
N GLN A 29 -21.02 -0.61 6.95
CA GLN A 29 -21.26 -0.95 5.55
C GLN A 29 -20.71 0.09 4.57
N MET A 30 -20.57 1.35 5.00
CA MET A 30 -20.06 2.44 4.18
C MET A 30 -18.53 2.43 4.05
N MET A 31 -17.84 1.62 4.85
CA MET A 31 -16.39 1.56 4.90
C MET A 31 -15.87 0.19 4.46
N ARG A 32 -14.80 0.20 3.66
CA ARG A 32 -13.97 -0.97 3.37
C ARG A 32 -12.52 -0.67 3.70
N LYS A 33 -11.81 -1.68 4.17
CA LYS A 33 -10.39 -1.60 4.53
C LYS A 33 -9.61 -2.65 3.78
N LEU A 34 -8.42 -2.25 3.31
CA LEU A 34 -7.53 -3.07 2.51
C LEU A 34 -6.09 -2.96 2.99
N ALA A 35 -5.33 -4.02 2.77
CA ALA A 35 -3.87 -3.98 2.87
C ALA A 35 -3.25 -4.97 1.85
N PRO A 36 -2.02 -4.75 1.38
CA PRO A 36 -1.35 -5.60 0.41
C PRO A 36 -1.01 -6.99 0.96
N THR A 37 -0.65 -7.10 2.25
CA THR A 37 -0.24 -8.37 2.89
C THR A 37 -1.28 -8.89 3.86
N GLY A 38 -1.32 -10.21 4.07
CA GLY A 38 -2.23 -10.84 5.03
C GLY A 38 -2.02 -10.36 6.47
N ILE A 39 -0.75 -10.18 6.87
CA ILE A 39 -0.39 -9.69 8.22
C ILE A 39 -0.87 -8.25 8.41
N ALA A 40 -0.62 -7.36 7.44
CA ALA A 40 -1.09 -5.98 7.52
C ALA A 40 -2.62 -5.92 7.54
N ALA A 41 -3.29 -6.74 6.71
CA ALA A 41 -4.74 -6.80 6.67
C ALA A 41 -5.32 -7.25 8.02
N ALA A 42 -4.78 -8.32 8.60
CA ALA A 42 -5.20 -8.84 9.90
C ALA A 42 -5.04 -7.79 11.01
N LYS A 43 -3.92 -7.04 11.02
CA LYS A 43 -3.62 -6.02 12.03
C LYS A 43 -4.70 -4.94 12.16
N ILE A 44 -5.38 -4.61 11.06
CA ILE A 44 -6.45 -3.59 11.02
C ILE A 44 -7.84 -4.19 10.79
N GLY A 45 -7.99 -5.52 10.80
CA GLY A 45 -9.26 -6.20 10.49
C GLY A 45 -9.76 -5.84 9.08
N ALA A 46 -8.85 -5.82 8.11
CA ALA A 46 -9.08 -5.61 6.69
C ALA A 46 -9.01 -6.93 5.91
N MET A 47 -9.30 -6.87 4.62
CA MET A 47 -8.97 -7.95 3.69
C MET A 47 -7.75 -7.58 2.84
N THR A 48 -7.14 -8.57 2.19
CA THR A 48 -6.02 -8.27 1.29
C THR A 48 -6.52 -7.61 0.02
N ILE A 49 -5.73 -6.71 -0.57
CA ILE A 49 -6.06 -6.07 -1.85
C ILE A 49 -6.27 -7.13 -2.93
N HIS A 50 -5.57 -8.26 -2.87
CA HIS A 50 -5.69 -9.34 -3.84
C HIS A 50 -7.00 -10.12 -3.70
N SER A 51 -7.40 -10.47 -2.47
CA SER A 51 -8.65 -11.20 -2.23
C SER A 51 -9.90 -10.33 -2.39
N PHE A 52 -9.75 -9.03 -2.19
CA PHE A 52 -10.79 -8.04 -2.42
C PHE A 52 -11.33 -8.14 -3.86
N LEU A 53 -12.65 -8.26 -3.99
CA LEU A 53 -13.38 -8.40 -5.25
C LEU A 53 -13.12 -9.70 -6.05
N GLY A 54 -12.33 -10.63 -5.52
CA GLY A 54 -12.12 -11.97 -6.08
C GLY A 54 -11.24 -11.99 -7.33
N GLU A 55 -10.23 -12.86 -7.33
CA GLU A 55 -9.33 -13.10 -8.47
C GLU A 55 -10.05 -13.84 -9.63
N GLN A 56 -11.21 -14.44 -9.37
CA GLN A 56 -12.00 -15.21 -10.33
C GLN A 56 -12.83 -14.37 -11.32
N ARG A 57 -12.95 -13.05 -11.12
CA ARG A 57 -13.66 -12.13 -12.05
C ARG A 57 -12.76 -11.61 -13.18
N ASN A 58 -11.57 -12.21 -13.35
CA ASN A 58 -10.50 -11.85 -14.28
C ASN A 58 -10.76 -12.07 -15.78
N SER A 59 -11.97 -12.47 -16.21
CA SER A 59 -12.23 -12.51 -17.65
C SER A 59 -12.51 -11.09 -18.12
N GLY A 60 -11.55 -10.46 -18.81
CA GLY A 60 -11.64 -9.12 -19.40
C GLY A 60 -12.72 -8.94 -20.47
N LYS A 61 -13.79 -9.73 -20.42
CA LYS A 61 -15.02 -9.52 -21.17
C LYS A 61 -15.93 -8.62 -20.33
N PRO A 62 -16.41 -7.48 -20.85
CA PRO A 62 -17.51 -6.78 -20.22
C PRO A 62 -18.70 -7.76 -20.19
N ARG A 63 -19.00 -8.31 -19.00
CA ARG A 63 -20.24 -9.04 -18.83
C ARG A 63 -21.35 -7.99 -18.82
N THR A 64 -22.38 -8.22 -19.62
CA THR A 64 -23.74 -7.72 -19.38
C THR A 64 -24.21 -8.34 -18.07
N ILE A 65 -23.68 -7.86 -16.95
CA ILE A 65 -24.20 -8.14 -15.62
C ILE A 65 -25.54 -7.43 -15.60
N LYS A 66 -26.63 -8.20 -15.52
CA LYS A 66 -27.93 -7.60 -15.23
C LYS A 66 -27.77 -6.83 -13.91
N PRO A 67 -28.17 -5.55 -13.85
CA PRO A 67 -28.13 -4.84 -12.59
C PRO A 67 -28.91 -5.66 -11.56
N ASP A 68 -28.32 -5.88 -10.37
CA ASP A 68 -28.92 -6.51 -9.18
C ASP A 68 -28.62 -8.01 -8.89
N ASP A 69 -27.85 -8.72 -9.72
CA ASP A 69 -27.67 -10.19 -9.59
C ASP A 69 -26.51 -10.63 -8.66
N SER A 70 -25.62 -9.72 -8.25
CA SER A 70 -24.44 -10.10 -7.45
C SER A 70 -24.46 -9.50 -6.03
N LYS A 71 -24.28 -10.35 -5.02
CA LYS A 71 -24.15 -9.95 -3.60
C LYS A 71 -23.10 -8.84 -3.41
N LEU A 72 -22.03 -8.89 -4.21
CA LEU A 72 -20.95 -7.90 -4.20
C LEU A 72 -21.42 -6.52 -4.67
N GLU A 73 -22.23 -6.44 -5.73
CA GLU A 73 -22.79 -5.16 -6.23
C GLU A 73 -23.62 -4.47 -5.14
N LYS A 74 -24.48 -5.23 -4.45
CA LYS A 74 -25.29 -4.73 -3.32
C LYS A 74 -24.40 -4.25 -2.17
N GLU A 75 -23.33 -4.95 -1.87
CA GLU A 75 -22.35 -4.54 -0.87
C GLU A 75 -21.59 -3.26 -1.29
N TRP A 76 -21.17 -3.17 -2.54
CA TRP A 76 -20.37 -2.06 -3.07
C TRP A 76 -21.17 -0.78 -3.24
N ARG A 77 -22.46 -0.88 -3.57
CA ARG A 77 -23.36 0.28 -3.70
C ARG A 77 -23.32 1.18 -2.46
N LEU A 78 -23.25 0.60 -1.26
CA LEU A 78 -23.24 1.34 0.01
C LEU A 78 -21.87 1.88 0.43
N VAL A 79 -20.77 1.42 -0.18
CA VAL A 79 -19.41 1.82 0.22
C VAL A 79 -19.12 3.25 -0.23
N GLU A 80 -18.77 4.12 0.71
CA GLU A 80 -18.39 5.51 0.47
C GLU A 80 -16.93 5.79 0.82
N TYR A 81 -16.32 4.94 1.66
CA TYR A 81 -14.93 5.10 2.13
C TYR A 81 -14.12 3.83 1.90
N LEU A 82 -12.94 4.00 1.30
CA LEU A 82 -11.96 2.93 1.10
C LEU A 82 -10.64 3.32 1.77
N LEU A 83 -10.26 2.57 2.80
CA LEU A 83 -8.99 2.75 3.50
C LEU A 83 -8.00 1.71 2.98
N ILE A 84 -6.83 2.13 2.53
CA ILE A 84 -5.76 1.25 2.06
C ILE A 84 -4.53 1.49 2.92
N ASP A 85 -4.15 0.49 3.72
CA ASP A 85 -2.92 0.48 4.52
C ASP A 85 -1.74 -0.08 3.73
N GLU A 86 -0.52 0.24 4.17
CA GLU A 86 0.75 -0.11 3.52
C GLU A 86 0.79 0.25 2.00
N MET A 87 0.33 1.45 1.67
CA MET A 87 0.22 1.92 0.29
C MET A 87 1.55 1.90 -0.50
N SER A 88 2.70 1.90 0.19
CA SER A 88 4.01 1.84 -0.46
C SER A 88 4.23 0.53 -1.23
N MET A 89 3.60 -0.57 -0.80
CA MET A 89 3.68 -1.87 -1.46
C MET A 89 2.65 -2.04 -2.58
N VAL A 90 1.76 -1.07 -2.77
CA VAL A 90 0.77 -1.10 -3.86
C VAL A 90 1.42 -0.51 -5.11
N GLY A 91 1.40 -1.26 -6.21
CA GLY A 91 1.91 -0.79 -7.49
C GLY A 91 0.83 -0.21 -8.40
N LEU A 92 1.27 0.47 -9.46
CA LEU A 92 0.38 1.13 -10.42
C LEU A 92 -0.49 0.14 -11.19
N ASN A 93 0.01 -1.06 -11.53
CA ASN A 93 -0.83 -2.04 -12.23
C ASN A 93 -1.94 -2.54 -11.32
N LEU A 94 -1.62 -2.84 -10.05
CA LEU A 94 -2.62 -3.26 -9.07
C LEU A 94 -3.67 -2.18 -8.82
N LEU A 95 -3.24 -0.92 -8.66
CA LEU A 95 -4.16 0.19 -8.43
C LEU A 95 -5.10 0.42 -9.63
N ALA A 96 -4.58 0.42 -10.86
CA ALA A 96 -5.38 0.56 -12.08
C ALA A 96 -6.44 -0.54 -12.18
N LYS A 97 -6.05 -1.79 -11.90
CA LYS A 97 -6.95 -2.93 -11.89
C LYS A 97 -8.06 -2.75 -10.86
N ARG A 98 -7.72 -2.30 -9.64
CA ARG A 98 -8.71 -2.08 -8.57
C ARG A 98 -9.67 -0.95 -8.88
N ASN A 99 -9.18 0.15 -9.45
CA ASN A 99 -10.03 1.25 -9.93
C ASN A 99 -11.09 0.75 -10.92
N ARG A 100 -10.67 0.04 -11.98
CA ARG A 100 -11.58 -0.51 -13.00
C ARG A 100 -12.66 -1.40 -12.39
N ILE A 101 -12.28 -2.33 -11.51
CA ILE A 101 -13.26 -3.23 -10.87
C ILE A 101 -14.22 -2.44 -9.99
N ILE A 102 -13.74 -1.48 -9.20
CA ILE A 102 -14.62 -0.66 -8.35
C ILE A 102 -15.62 0.13 -9.20
N CYS A 103 -15.19 0.78 -10.29
CA CYS A 103 -16.11 1.51 -11.18
C CYS A 103 -17.16 0.57 -11.78
N SER A 104 -16.76 -0.64 -12.18
CA SER A 104 -17.66 -1.66 -12.72
C SER A 104 -18.69 -2.13 -11.68
N GLU A 105 -18.30 -2.37 -10.44
CA GLU A 105 -19.23 -2.83 -9.38
C GLU A 105 -20.15 -1.70 -8.89
N LYS A 106 -19.74 -0.45 -9.09
CA LYS A 106 -20.53 0.76 -8.78
C LYS A 106 -21.41 1.21 -9.95
N HIS A 107 -21.32 0.59 -11.13
CA HIS A 107 -22.02 0.99 -12.36
C HIS A 107 -21.83 2.47 -12.72
N VAL A 108 -20.60 2.94 -12.57
CA VAL A 108 -20.19 4.32 -12.85
C VAL A 108 -19.12 4.34 -13.92
N ASP A 109 -19.01 5.49 -14.58
CA ASP A 109 -18.02 5.71 -15.62
C ASP A 109 -16.60 5.33 -15.14
N PRO A 110 -15.85 4.52 -15.89
CA PRO A 110 -14.46 4.15 -15.59
C PRO A 110 -13.50 5.34 -15.39
N HIS A 111 -13.85 6.52 -15.93
CA HIS A 111 -13.12 7.77 -15.78
C HIS A 111 -13.34 8.42 -14.41
N ILE A 112 -14.39 8.04 -13.66
CA ILE A 112 -14.61 8.51 -12.30
C ILE A 112 -13.63 7.79 -11.37
N PRO A 113 -12.72 8.51 -10.68
CA PRO A 113 -11.75 7.92 -9.76
C PRO A 113 -12.44 7.06 -8.69
N PHE A 114 -12.05 5.79 -8.61
CA PHE A 114 -12.57 4.78 -7.70
C PHE A 114 -14.10 4.72 -7.62
N GLY A 115 -14.78 5.02 -8.74
CA GLY A 115 -16.24 5.07 -8.79
C GLY A 115 -16.88 6.06 -7.82
N GLY A 116 -16.18 7.16 -7.50
CA GLY A 116 -16.66 8.23 -6.61
C GLY A 116 -16.47 7.95 -5.13
N ILE A 117 -15.78 6.86 -4.76
CA ILE A 117 -15.50 6.49 -3.37
C ILE A 117 -14.38 7.39 -2.82
N ASN A 118 -14.53 7.83 -1.57
CA ASN A 118 -13.47 8.53 -0.85
C ASN A 118 -12.35 7.56 -0.46
N VAL A 119 -11.20 7.69 -1.10
CA VAL A 119 -10.03 6.85 -0.82
C VAL A 119 -9.07 7.55 0.14
N ILE A 120 -8.70 6.82 1.20
CA ILE A 120 -7.73 7.25 2.20
C ILE A 120 -6.56 6.26 2.22
N PHE A 121 -5.40 6.74 1.78
CA PHE A 121 -4.18 5.95 1.78
C PHE A 121 -3.41 6.12 3.09
N PHE A 122 -2.90 5.03 3.64
CA PHE A 122 -1.99 5.01 4.78
C PHE A 122 -0.73 4.27 4.36
N GLY A 123 0.42 4.70 4.87
CA GLY A 123 1.65 3.97 4.65
C GLY A 123 2.88 4.86 4.69
N ASP A 124 3.96 4.32 4.15
CA ASP A 124 5.27 4.93 4.19
C ASP A 124 6.08 4.54 2.97
N TYR A 125 6.22 5.47 2.01
CA TYR A 125 6.92 5.21 0.75
C TYR A 125 8.40 4.85 0.90
N LEU A 126 8.99 5.07 2.07
CA LEU A 126 10.39 4.75 2.36
C LEU A 126 10.59 3.36 2.97
N GLN A 127 9.53 2.61 3.28
CA GLN A 127 9.65 1.26 3.85
C GLN A 127 9.86 0.21 2.76
N TYR A 128 8.76 -0.19 2.09
CA TYR A 128 8.78 -1.27 1.11
C TYR A 128 8.20 -0.82 -0.21
N ARG A 129 8.90 -1.16 -1.30
CA ARG A 129 8.42 -0.98 -2.67
C ARG A 129 7.47 -2.11 -3.06
N PRO A 130 6.60 -1.90 -4.07
CA PRO A 130 5.79 -2.98 -4.59
C PRO A 130 6.66 -4.09 -5.20
N VAL A 131 6.22 -5.34 -5.03
CA VAL A 131 6.90 -6.53 -5.56
C VAL A 131 6.37 -6.82 -6.97
N TYR A 132 7.25 -6.97 -7.96
CA TYR A 132 6.91 -7.19 -9.38
C TYR A 132 5.92 -6.18 -9.99
N ASP A 133 5.82 -4.97 -9.43
CA ASP A 133 4.97 -3.88 -9.94
C ASP A 133 5.71 -2.53 -9.87
N VAL A 134 5.17 -1.51 -10.52
CA VAL A 134 5.76 -0.18 -10.63
C VAL A 134 5.31 0.69 -9.46
N PRO A 135 6.22 1.35 -8.72
CA PRO A 135 5.87 2.25 -7.62
C PRO A 135 4.90 3.38 -8.02
N LEU A 136 4.04 3.77 -7.08
CA LEU A 136 3.04 4.83 -7.31
C LEU A 136 3.64 6.22 -7.58
N HIS A 137 4.84 6.45 -7.05
CA HIS A 137 5.56 7.71 -7.20
C HIS A 137 6.45 7.74 -8.45
N THR A 138 6.40 6.71 -9.31
CA THR A 138 7.14 6.71 -10.56
C THR A 138 6.75 7.92 -11.41
N ASP A 139 7.78 8.66 -11.85
CA ASP A 139 7.62 9.79 -12.75
C ASP A 139 7.82 9.31 -14.20
N PHE A 140 6.74 9.41 -14.99
CA PHE A 140 6.75 9.04 -16.40
C PHE A 140 7.20 10.18 -17.32
N LEU A 141 7.38 11.40 -16.79
CA LEU A 141 7.90 12.54 -17.54
C LEU A 141 9.42 12.47 -17.69
N LEU A 142 10.10 11.79 -16.76
CA LEU A 142 11.52 11.53 -16.86
C LEU A 142 11.81 10.78 -18.16
N PRO A 143 12.79 11.24 -18.97
CA PRO A 143 13.11 10.58 -20.21
C PRO A 143 13.64 9.17 -19.92
N SER A 144 12.80 8.16 -20.16
CA SER A 144 13.30 6.80 -20.30
C SER A 144 14.26 6.80 -21.49
N GLN A 145 15.49 6.34 -21.28
CA GLN A 145 16.55 6.27 -22.30
C GLN A 145 16.18 5.38 -23.52
N LYS A 146 14.95 4.81 -23.55
CA LYS A 146 14.42 4.01 -24.64
C LYS A 146 12.99 4.44 -25.00
N ARG A 147 12.77 5.70 -25.41
CA ARG A 147 11.55 6.04 -26.16
C ARG A 147 11.68 5.49 -27.58
N SER A 148 11.39 4.20 -27.77
CA SER A 148 11.03 3.71 -29.10
C SER A 148 9.75 4.44 -29.52
N GLY A 149 9.68 4.96 -30.75
CA GLY A 149 8.49 5.65 -31.28
C GLY A 149 7.24 4.78 -31.46
N LYS A 150 7.07 3.73 -30.64
CA LYS A 150 5.89 2.87 -30.60
C LYS A 150 4.79 3.54 -29.78
N LEU A 151 3.55 3.37 -30.22
CA LEU A 151 2.36 3.72 -29.44
C LEU A 151 2.38 2.99 -28.09
N PRO A 152 1.90 3.62 -27.01
CA PRO A 152 1.84 2.99 -25.71
C PRO A 152 0.87 1.81 -25.74
N ASN A 153 1.27 0.70 -25.13
CA ASN A 153 0.42 -0.49 -24.99
C ASN A 153 -0.63 -0.28 -23.87
N GLU A 154 -1.62 -1.19 -23.79
CA GLU A 154 -2.69 -1.06 -22.79
C GLU A 154 -2.14 -0.98 -21.35
N LYS A 155 -1.10 -1.75 -21.03
CA LYS A 155 -0.49 -1.78 -19.69
C LYS A 155 0.14 -0.43 -19.34
N GLU A 156 0.80 0.22 -20.29
CA GLU A 156 1.35 1.56 -20.12
C GLU A 156 0.23 2.59 -19.91
N ILE A 157 -0.82 2.55 -20.72
CA ILE A 157 -2.00 3.41 -20.56
C ILE A 157 -2.59 3.24 -19.15
N GLN A 158 -2.72 2.01 -18.66
CA GLN A 158 -3.24 1.77 -17.32
C GLN A 158 -2.37 2.28 -16.19
N ARG A 159 -1.05 2.23 -16.34
CA ARG A 159 -0.12 2.84 -15.38
C ARG A 159 -0.28 4.35 -15.35
N HIS A 160 -0.44 4.99 -16.50
CA HIS A 160 -0.72 6.43 -16.56
C HIS A 160 -2.05 6.80 -15.91
N VAL A 161 -3.11 6.00 -16.12
CA VAL A 161 -4.40 6.18 -15.43
C VAL A 161 -4.21 6.06 -13.91
N ALA A 162 -3.57 5.00 -13.42
CA ALA A 162 -3.29 4.85 -11.99
C ALA A 162 -2.45 6.00 -11.42
N ARG A 163 -1.48 6.51 -12.19
CA ARG A 163 -0.68 7.66 -11.78
C ARG A 163 -1.53 8.91 -11.64
N SER A 164 -2.45 9.14 -12.57
CA SER A 164 -3.43 10.24 -12.50
C SER A 164 -4.27 10.14 -11.23
N LEU A 165 -4.75 8.95 -10.87
CA LEU A 165 -5.50 8.73 -9.60
C LEU A 165 -4.69 9.15 -8.36
N ILE A 166 -3.40 8.85 -8.33
CA ILE A 166 -2.51 9.26 -7.22
C ILE A 166 -2.26 10.77 -7.22
N LEU A 167 -2.16 11.40 -8.40
CA LEU A 167 -1.98 12.86 -8.51
C LEU A 167 -3.23 13.64 -8.10
N GLN A 168 -4.40 13.02 -8.08
CA GLN A 168 -5.66 13.63 -7.60
C GLN A 168 -5.78 13.65 -6.07
N ILE A 169 -4.79 13.15 -5.32
CA ILE A 169 -4.77 13.27 -3.86
C ILE A 169 -4.71 14.75 -3.48
N ASN A 170 -5.81 15.27 -2.94
CA ASN A 170 -5.99 16.69 -2.61
C ASN A 170 -5.70 17.04 -1.15
N CYS A 171 -5.47 16.04 -0.29
CA CYS A 171 -5.25 16.25 1.14
C CYS A 171 -4.20 15.26 1.66
N VAL A 172 -3.18 15.79 2.33
CA VAL A 172 -2.09 15.02 2.93
C VAL A 172 -1.97 15.40 4.40
N VAL A 173 -2.10 14.42 5.30
CA VAL A 173 -1.94 14.61 6.75
C VAL A 173 -0.78 13.75 7.22
N LYS A 174 0.36 14.37 7.49
CA LYS A 174 1.57 13.64 7.90
C LYS A 174 1.57 13.40 9.40
N LEU A 175 1.68 12.13 9.81
CA LEU A 175 1.93 11.76 11.21
C LEU A 175 3.44 11.84 11.48
N THR A 176 3.84 12.67 12.44
CA THR A 176 5.26 12.94 12.76
C THR A 176 5.70 12.41 14.10
N GLN A 177 4.80 12.32 15.07
CA GLN A 177 5.13 11.86 16.41
C GLN A 177 5.37 10.35 16.44
N GLN A 178 6.53 9.94 16.98
CA GLN A 178 6.83 8.54 17.22
C GLN A 178 6.11 8.04 18.48
N MET A 179 5.48 6.87 18.41
CA MET A 179 4.68 6.30 19.49
C MET A 179 5.21 4.95 20.02
N ARG A 180 6.24 4.37 19.41
CA ARG A 180 6.78 3.04 19.82
C ARG A 180 8.05 3.13 20.65
N THR A 181 8.90 4.11 20.37
CA THR A 181 10.22 4.22 21.00
C THR A 181 10.39 5.63 21.53
N GLU A 182 10.84 5.73 22.78
CA GLU A 182 11.12 6.99 23.47
C GLU A 182 12.63 7.31 23.53
N ASP A 183 13.50 6.32 23.30
CA ASP A 183 14.96 6.47 23.30
C ASP A 183 15.43 7.40 22.15
N PRO A 184 15.95 8.61 22.46
CA PRO A 184 16.37 9.57 21.45
C PRO A 184 17.50 9.06 20.56
N GLN A 185 18.42 8.25 21.09
CA GLN A 185 19.57 7.75 20.34
C GLN A 185 19.11 6.73 19.28
N TYR A 186 18.24 5.80 19.68
CA TYR A 186 17.66 4.83 18.75
C TYR A 186 16.74 5.49 17.72
N LEU A 187 15.98 6.52 18.10
CA LEU A 187 15.15 7.29 17.16
C LEU A 187 15.98 7.95 16.06
N GLN A 188 17.07 8.61 16.41
CA GLN A 188 17.96 9.23 15.43
C GLN A 188 18.56 8.20 14.47
N LEU A 189 18.96 7.03 14.99
CA LEU A 189 19.42 5.91 14.17
C LEU A 189 18.35 5.48 13.17
N LEU A 190 17.11 5.26 13.61
CA LEU A 190 16.01 4.85 12.73
C LEU A 190 15.67 5.91 11.67
N GLU A 191 15.74 7.20 12.02
CA GLU A 191 15.51 8.29 11.08
C GLU A 191 16.59 8.36 9.99
N ARG A 192 17.87 8.19 10.36
CA ARG A 192 18.98 8.10 9.41
C ARG A 192 18.87 6.86 8.54
N LEU A 193 18.57 5.71 9.13
CA LEU A 193 18.40 4.44 8.42
C LEU A 193 17.29 4.54 7.36
N ARG A 194 16.15 5.11 7.74
CA ARG A 194 15.01 5.35 6.83
C ARG A 194 15.40 6.19 5.60
N ARG A 195 16.35 7.11 5.72
CA ARG A 195 16.82 7.98 4.63
C ARG A 195 18.05 7.45 3.91
N GLY A 196 18.63 6.35 4.37
CA GLY A 196 19.92 5.85 3.88
C GLY A 196 21.09 6.76 4.24
N GLN A 197 21.04 7.42 5.40
CA GLN A 197 22.02 8.39 5.89
C GLN A 197 22.72 7.91 7.17
N CYS A 198 22.85 6.60 7.37
CA CYS A 198 23.52 6.04 8.55
C CYS A 198 24.99 6.48 8.61
N ASN A 199 25.48 6.70 9.82
CA ASN A 199 26.88 7.03 10.09
C ASN A 199 27.59 5.89 10.85
N TYR A 200 28.86 6.09 11.19
CA TYR A 200 29.65 5.10 11.91
C TYR A 200 29.13 4.83 13.33
N ASP A 201 28.63 5.87 14.01
CA ASP A 201 28.03 5.72 15.35
C ASP A 201 26.78 4.83 15.34
N ASP A 202 25.99 4.89 14.26
CA ASP A 202 24.82 4.02 14.08
C ASP A 202 25.23 2.54 13.97
N TYR A 203 26.34 2.28 13.27
CA TYR A 203 26.88 0.93 13.12
C TYR A 203 27.37 0.37 14.46
N GLU A 204 28.17 1.15 15.20
CA GLU A 204 28.65 0.78 16.55
C GLU A 204 27.46 0.51 17.49
N LEU A 205 26.44 1.37 17.45
CA LEU A 205 25.23 1.18 18.26
C LEU A 205 24.53 -0.15 17.93
N LEU A 206 24.40 -0.53 16.66
CA LEU A 206 23.79 -1.80 16.27
C LEU A 206 24.63 -3.01 16.71
N LEU A 207 25.96 -2.91 16.72
CA LEU A 207 26.83 -3.98 17.22
C LEU A 207 26.59 -4.28 18.70
N THR A 208 26.26 -3.27 19.51
CA THR A 208 25.91 -3.49 20.93
C THR A 208 24.65 -4.33 21.13
N GLN A 209 23.80 -4.48 20.09
CA GLN A 209 22.53 -5.19 20.15
C GLN A 209 22.63 -6.67 19.74
N VAL A 210 23.84 -7.17 19.46
CA VAL A 210 24.07 -8.59 19.18
C VAL A 210 24.04 -9.39 20.47
N ILE A 211 22.97 -10.15 20.68
CA ILE A 211 22.83 -11.04 21.84
C ILE A 211 23.50 -12.39 21.52
N GLY A 212 24.61 -12.70 22.19
CA GLY A 212 25.36 -13.95 22.05
C GLY A 212 26.85 -13.71 21.78
N GLN A 213 27.65 -14.79 21.75
CA GLN A 213 29.04 -14.68 21.29
C GLN A 213 29.06 -14.44 19.77
N PRO A 214 29.95 -13.57 19.24
CA PRO A 214 30.16 -13.39 17.81
C PRO A 214 30.96 -14.60 17.27
N SER A 215 30.39 -15.79 17.37
CA SER A 215 30.97 -17.03 16.84
C SER A 215 30.22 -17.50 15.59
N VAL A 216 29.53 -16.59 14.91
CA VAL A 216 29.02 -16.87 13.57
C VAL A 216 30.19 -16.65 12.63
N GLY A 217 30.66 -17.73 12.01
CA GLY A 217 31.61 -17.67 10.90
C GLY A 217 31.05 -16.89 9.70
N SER A 218 31.66 -17.04 8.54
CA SER A 218 31.16 -16.37 7.34
C SER A 218 29.69 -16.73 7.09
N LEU A 219 28.90 -15.83 6.48
CA LEU A 219 27.56 -16.16 5.98
C LEU A 219 27.59 -17.27 4.92
N ASN A 220 28.77 -17.58 4.38
CA ASN A 220 29.03 -18.71 3.49
C ASN A 220 29.20 -20.06 4.22
N ASP A 221 29.23 -20.05 5.56
CA ASP A 221 29.36 -21.24 6.38
C ASP A 221 27.98 -21.75 6.83
N SER A 222 27.88 -23.05 7.09
CA SER A 222 26.66 -23.68 7.62
C SER A 222 26.36 -23.15 9.03
N PRO A 223 25.09 -22.87 9.38
CA PRO A 223 23.85 -23.15 8.63
C PRO A 223 23.41 -22.03 7.66
N TRP A 224 24.13 -20.91 7.61
CA TRP A 224 23.69 -19.68 6.93
C TRP A 224 23.75 -19.78 5.40
N ASN A 225 24.68 -20.57 4.86
CA ASN A 225 24.80 -20.82 3.43
C ASN A 225 23.62 -21.57 2.79
N LYS A 226 22.69 -22.10 3.60
CA LYS A 226 21.46 -22.76 3.15
C LYS A 226 20.23 -21.88 3.31
N VAL A 227 20.37 -20.70 3.89
CA VAL A 227 19.26 -19.76 4.03
C VAL A 227 19.12 -19.02 2.71
N ASN A 228 17.95 -19.14 2.07
CA ASN A 228 17.63 -18.33 0.90
C ASN A 228 17.56 -16.87 1.35
N LEU A 229 18.63 -16.12 1.11
CA LEU A 229 18.62 -14.67 1.23
C LEU A 229 17.69 -14.14 0.13
N ILE A 230 16.55 -13.60 0.53
CA ILE A 230 15.60 -12.97 -0.39
C ILE A 230 16.22 -11.62 -0.76
N PHE A 231 16.90 -11.57 -1.90
CA PHE A 231 17.34 -10.33 -2.56
C PHE A 231 16.26 -9.79 -3.50
#